data_AF-A0A822EIY5-F1
#
_entry.id   AF-A0A822EIY5-F1
#
_cell.length_a   1.000
_cell.length_b   1.000
_cell.length_c   1.000
_cell.angle_alpha   90.00
_cell.angle_beta   90.00
_cell.angle_gamma   90.00
#
_symmetry.space_group_name_H-M   'P 1'
#
loop_
_entity.id
_entity.type
_entity.pdbx_description
1 polymer ?
#
loop_
_entity_poly.entity_id
_entity_poly.type
_entity_poly.pdbx_seq_one_letter_code
_entity_poly.pdbx_strand_id
1 'polypeptide(L)'
;MDKGTTNINGPHQGAWVDTKTGEDWFIHFQDKDAYGRVVHLQPMLWKNNWPVIGVDNDGDGKGEPVITFKKPNVGNSYSKECVFDTDEFNTDTLGLQWQWNANYQTQWSALMRGKNYLRLFAINQPKDAVNFANTPNLLLQKFSAPNFTATTKLNFNCGNTGCDSKKAGLIVYGEDYAYISIAKKDSGYVLQLNTCTDMLKNNKEKIVEQHLLSSAIVYCKVNVTAPNAMCQFSFSEDGVHYTNMGLPFKAKAGKWVGAKLGLFCSADYGSKVGGFVDVDWFRLSKD
;
A
#
# COMPACT_ATOMS: atom_id res chain seq x y z
N MET A 1 -24.86 17.88 8.38
CA MET A 1 -23.51 17.99 8.96
C MET A 1 -22.70 18.92 8.08
N ASP A 2 -22.12 19.95 8.67
CA ASP A 2 -21.15 20.83 8.00
C ASP A 2 -19.74 20.42 8.44
N LYS A 3 -18.70 20.71 7.65
CA LYS A 3 -17.30 20.49 8.02
C LYS A 3 -16.94 21.24 9.31
N GLY A 4 -17.49 22.45 9.47
CA GLY A 4 -17.29 23.27 10.64
C GLY A 4 -15.82 23.60 10.90
N THR A 5 -15.40 23.44 12.16
CA THR A 5 -14.03 23.72 12.63
C THR A 5 -13.02 22.59 12.34
N THR A 6 -13.48 21.45 11.82
CA THR A 6 -12.59 20.29 11.62
C THR A 6 -11.93 20.26 10.24
N ASN A 7 -10.90 19.42 10.11
CA ASN A 7 -10.30 19.13 8.80
C ASN A 7 -11.00 17.97 8.07
N ILE A 8 -12.18 17.52 8.51
CA ILE A 8 -12.92 16.40 7.92
C ILE A 8 -13.73 16.93 6.72
N ASN A 9 -13.11 16.89 5.55
CA ASN A 9 -13.76 17.30 4.31
C ASN A 9 -14.82 16.29 3.85
N GLY A 10 -15.83 16.80 3.15
CA GLY A 10 -16.87 15.99 2.52
C GLY A 10 -17.56 14.99 3.46
N PRO A 11 -18.22 15.42 4.56
CA PRO A 11 -19.04 14.54 5.39
C PRO A 11 -20.32 14.06 4.65
N HIS A 12 -20.16 13.19 3.65
CA HIS A 12 -21.21 12.71 2.76
C HIS A 12 -20.99 11.24 2.36
N GLN A 13 -21.92 10.68 1.57
CA GLN A 13 -21.88 9.28 1.09
C GLN A 13 -21.66 8.30 2.24
N GLY A 14 -22.65 8.22 3.12
CA GLY A 14 -22.59 7.47 4.36
C GLY A 14 -23.81 6.60 4.60
N ALA A 15 -23.87 6.03 5.80
CA ALA A 15 -24.99 5.22 6.26
C ALA A 15 -25.27 5.48 7.74
N TRP A 16 -26.56 5.49 8.08
CA TRP A 16 -27.02 5.42 9.46
C TRP A 16 -26.82 4.00 9.99
N VAL A 17 -26.35 3.91 11.23
CA VAL A 17 -26.17 2.67 11.98
C VAL A 17 -26.80 2.84 13.36
N ASP A 18 -27.69 1.95 13.76
CA ASP A 18 -28.22 1.86 15.11
C ASP A 18 -27.50 0.77 15.92
N THR A 19 -27.35 0.98 17.22
CA THR A 19 -26.85 -0.06 18.13
C THR A 19 -28.01 -0.81 18.80
N LYS A 20 -27.73 -2.02 19.29
CA LYS A 20 -28.70 -2.78 20.10
C LYS A 20 -29.06 -2.10 21.43
N THR A 21 -28.30 -1.10 21.85
CA THR A 21 -28.59 -0.29 23.05
C THR A 21 -29.32 1.01 22.72
N GLY A 22 -29.71 1.22 21.46
CA GLY A 22 -30.50 2.38 21.03
C GLY A 22 -29.71 3.65 20.77
N GLU A 23 -28.40 3.56 20.49
CA GLU A 23 -27.62 4.72 20.03
C GLU A 23 -27.62 4.80 18.50
N ASP A 24 -27.70 6.02 17.96
CA ASP A 24 -27.62 6.29 16.53
C ASP A 24 -26.24 6.83 16.14
N TRP A 25 -25.73 6.34 15.01
CA TRP A 25 -24.42 6.70 14.48
C TRP A 25 -24.47 6.89 12.97
N PHE A 26 -23.50 7.62 12.44
CA PHE A 26 -23.36 7.82 11.02
C PHE A 26 -21.94 7.50 10.55
N ILE A 27 -21.82 6.55 9.63
CA ILE A 27 -20.55 6.23 8.98
C ILE A 27 -20.46 7.05 7.71
N HIS A 28 -19.33 7.73 7.49
CA HIS A 28 -19.04 8.43 6.23
C HIS A 28 -17.54 8.40 5.95
N PHE A 29 -17.11 8.86 4.77
CA PHE A 29 -15.68 8.98 4.47
C PHE A 29 -15.16 10.41 4.55
N GLN A 30 -13.84 10.53 4.61
CA GLN A 30 -13.07 11.74 4.35
C GLN A 30 -12.07 11.47 3.23
N ASP A 31 -11.92 12.40 2.29
CA ASP A 31 -10.86 12.34 1.29
C ASP A 31 -9.51 12.79 1.90
N LYS A 32 -8.48 11.96 1.73
CA LYS A 32 -7.10 12.15 2.18
C LYS A 32 -6.10 11.97 1.03
N ASP A 33 -6.51 12.22 -0.22
CA ASP A 33 -5.63 12.20 -1.40
C ASP A 33 -4.88 10.86 -1.53
N ALA A 34 -3.55 10.85 -1.40
CA ALA A 34 -2.73 9.64 -1.51
C ALA A 34 -3.09 8.56 -0.46
N TYR A 35 -3.68 8.91 0.68
CA TYR A 35 -4.17 7.93 1.65
C TYR A 35 -5.56 7.37 1.30
N GLY A 36 -6.17 7.90 0.24
CA GLY A 36 -7.50 7.53 -0.24
C GLY A 36 -8.61 8.11 0.62
N ARG A 37 -9.73 7.38 0.70
CA ARG A 37 -10.90 7.77 1.48
C ARG A 37 -10.93 7.00 2.79
N VAL A 38 -10.68 7.68 3.90
CA VAL A 38 -10.69 7.09 5.25
C VAL A 38 -12.10 7.16 5.83
N VAL A 39 -12.47 6.17 6.63
CA VAL A 39 -13.83 6.06 7.18
C VAL A 39 -13.88 6.65 8.58
N HIS A 40 -14.90 7.46 8.83
CA HIS A 40 -15.23 8.04 10.13
C HIS A 40 -16.55 7.47 10.64
N LEU A 41 -16.68 7.38 11.95
CA LEU A 41 -17.91 7.06 12.66
C LEU A 41 -18.27 8.27 13.52
N GLN A 42 -19.41 8.90 13.22
CA GLN A 42 -19.88 10.11 13.88
C GLN A 42 -21.08 9.82 14.77
N PRO A 43 -21.20 10.48 15.94
CA PRO A 43 -22.42 10.39 16.75
C PRO A 43 -23.59 10.99 15.97
N MET A 44 -24.79 10.49 16.22
CA MET A 44 -26.02 11.04 15.65
C MET A 44 -27.10 11.12 16.72
N LEU A 45 -27.83 12.23 16.74
CA LEU A 45 -28.95 12.45 17.64
C LEU A 45 -30.19 12.88 16.85
N TRP A 46 -31.37 12.61 17.38
CA TRP A 46 -32.63 13.08 16.80
C TRP A 46 -33.09 14.35 17.51
N LYS A 47 -33.31 15.42 16.75
CA LYS A 47 -33.88 16.69 17.24
C LYS A 47 -35.08 17.02 16.37
N ASN A 48 -36.28 17.05 16.96
CA ASN A 48 -37.54 17.30 16.24
C ASN A 48 -37.75 16.38 15.03
N ASN A 49 -37.47 15.08 15.19
CA ASN A 49 -37.52 14.06 14.12
C ASN A 49 -36.55 14.27 12.95
N TRP A 50 -35.55 15.13 13.11
CA TRP A 50 -34.45 15.30 12.17
C TRP A 50 -33.12 14.80 12.75
N PRO A 51 -32.29 14.10 11.96
CA PRO A 51 -30.99 13.64 12.41
C PRO A 51 -29.98 14.79 12.44
N VAL A 52 -29.34 14.96 13.59
CA VAL A 52 -28.20 15.85 13.82
C VAL A 52 -26.97 14.97 13.95
N ILE A 53 -26.15 14.93 12.89
CA ILE A 53 -24.94 14.12 12.80
C ILE A 53 -23.74 14.98 13.24
N GLY A 54 -22.89 14.42 14.09
CA GLY A 54 -21.79 15.14 14.72
C GLY A 54 -22.23 15.83 16.02
N VAL A 55 -21.53 16.88 16.41
CA VAL A 55 -21.84 17.69 17.59
C VAL A 55 -22.30 19.09 17.17
N ASP A 56 -23.47 19.49 17.63
CA ASP A 56 -24.12 20.79 17.37
C ASP A 56 -23.88 21.72 18.58
N ASN A 57 -22.70 22.33 18.65
CA ASN A 57 -22.29 23.15 19.80
C ASN A 57 -22.96 24.53 19.84
N ASP A 58 -23.30 25.10 18.68
CA ASP A 58 -23.97 26.40 18.58
C ASP A 58 -25.50 26.31 18.60
N GLY A 59 -26.03 25.08 18.51
CA GLY A 59 -27.45 24.78 18.68
C GLY A 59 -28.29 25.07 17.43
N ASP A 60 -27.64 25.33 16.29
CA ASP A 60 -28.29 25.72 15.04
C ASP A 60 -28.97 24.55 14.29
N GLY A 61 -28.80 23.33 14.80
CA GLY A 61 -29.37 22.10 14.27
C GLY A 61 -28.48 21.38 13.25
N LYS A 62 -27.27 21.88 12.98
CA LYS A 62 -26.28 21.26 12.10
C LYS A 62 -25.05 20.86 12.91
N GLY A 63 -24.89 19.56 13.15
CA GLY A 63 -23.69 19.07 13.81
C GLY A 63 -22.43 19.17 12.93
N GLU A 64 -21.28 19.24 13.61
CA GLU A 64 -19.93 19.16 13.04
C GLU A 64 -19.31 17.78 13.33
N PRO A 65 -18.55 17.18 12.40
CA PRO A 65 -17.91 15.90 12.64
C PRO A 65 -16.87 16.03 13.75
N VAL A 66 -16.61 14.94 14.47
CA VAL A 66 -15.62 14.87 15.54
C VAL A 66 -14.48 13.93 15.15
N ILE A 67 -13.27 14.26 15.60
CA ILE A 67 -12.07 13.43 15.42
C ILE A 67 -12.04 12.29 16.46
N THR A 68 -12.49 12.60 17.68
CA THR A 68 -12.53 11.66 18.80
C THR A 68 -13.90 11.76 19.46
N PHE A 69 -14.45 10.60 19.80
CA PHE A 69 -15.69 10.51 20.55
C PHE A 69 -15.70 9.25 21.41
N LYS A 70 -16.64 9.16 22.34
CA LYS A 70 -16.88 7.92 23.09
C LYS A 70 -17.24 6.81 22.10
N LYS A 71 -16.71 5.59 22.27
CA LYS A 71 -17.12 4.46 21.44
C LYS A 71 -18.62 4.15 21.64
N PRO A 72 -19.30 3.64 20.59
CA PRO A 72 -20.68 3.18 20.71
C PRO A 72 -20.85 2.19 21.87
N ASN A 73 -21.94 2.34 22.61
CA ASN A 73 -22.39 1.31 23.52
C ASN A 73 -22.98 0.16 22.70
N VAL A 74 -22.33 -0.99 22.76
CA VAL A 74 -22.74 -2.23 22.09
C VAL A 74 -23.04 -3.35 23.09
N GLY A 75 -23.24 -2.99 24.36
CA GLY A 75 -23.52 -3.93 25.46
C GLY A 75 -22.31 -4.71 25.98
N ASN A 76 -21.14 -4.57 25.35
CA ASN A 76 -19.89 -5.21 25.74
C ASN A 76 -18.69 -4.31 25.44
N SER A 77 -17.56 -4.59 26.10
CA SER A 77 -16.27 -3.96 25.83
C SER A 77 -15.43 -4.83 24.91
N TYR A 78 -14.82 -4.22 23.90
CA TYR A 78 -13.92 -4.88 22.96
C TYR A 78 -12.55 -4.19 22.96
N SER A 79 -11.49 -4.99 22.78
CA SER A 79 -10.13 -4.49 22.55
C SER A 79 -10.07 -3.58 21.33
N LYS A 80 -9.07 -2.70 21.29
CA LYS A 80 -8.76 -1.95 20.08
C LYS A 80 -8.10 -2.91 19.10
N GLU A 81 -8.74 -3.15 17.97
CA GLU A 81 -8.17 -3.90 16.86
C GLU A 81 -7.62 -2.94 15.79
N CYS A 82 -6.57 -3.37 15.10
CA CYS A 82 -6.01 -2.71 13.93
C CYS A 82 -6.08 -3.68 12.75
N VAL A 83 -6.19 -3.15 11.54
CA VAL A 83 -6.06 -3.97 10.33
C VAL A 83 -4.63 -4.52 10.28
N PHE A 84 -4.48 -5.81 10.00
CA PHE A 84 -3.17 -6.43 9.76
C PHE A 84 -2.46 -5.74 8.60
N ASP A 85 -1.17 -5.48 8.75
CA ASP A 85 -0.38 -4.76 7.75
C ASP A 85 1.10 -5.20 7.74
N THR A 86 1.43 -6.21 8.52
CA THR A 86 2.71 -6.93 8.54
C THR A 86 2.45 -8.40 8.25
N ASP A 87 3.38 -9.07 7.57
CA ASP A 87 3.29 -10.48 7.22
C ASP A 87 4.67 -11.13 7.26
N GLU A 88 4.80 -12.22 8.03
CA GLU A 88 6.01 -13.05 8.13
C GLU A 88 5.95 -14.25 7.17
N PHE A 89 4.87 -14.39 6.40
CA PHE A 89 4.67 -15.45 5.40
C PHE A 89 4.90 -16.87 5.96
N ASN A 90 4.53 -17.07 7.22
CA ASN A 90 4.65 -18.34 7.94
C ASN A 90 3.34 -19.17 7.90
N THR A 91 2.31 -18.66 7.24
CA THR A 91 1.02 -19.31 7.01
C THR A 91 0.92 -19.89 5.60
N ASP A 92 -0.02 -20.82 5.41
CA ASP A 92 -0.29 -21.43 4.09
C ASP A 92 -1.14 -20.52 3.16
N THR A 93 -1.59 -19.37 3.66
CA THR A 93 -2.40 -18.38 2.92
C THR A 93 -1.91 -16.97 3.19
N LEU A 94 -2.01 -16.09 2.18
CA LEU A 94 -1.74 -14.66 2.35
C LEU A 94 -2.74 -14.03 3.33
N GLY A 95 -2.27 -13.08 4.14
CA GLY A 95 -3.15 -12.29 4.98
C GLY A 95 -4.17 -11.46 4.17
N LEU A 96 -5.34 -11.18 4.79
CA LEU A 96 -6.46 -10.49 4.14
C LEU A 96 -6.17 -9.06 3.69
N GLN A 97 -5.07 -8.47 4.17
CA GLN A 97 -4.60 -7.15 3.79
C GLN A 97 -4.05 -7.10 2.37
N TRP A 98 -3.63 -8.24 1.82
CA TRP A 98 -3.05 -8.34 0.49
C TRP A 98 -4.12 -8.35 -0.59
N GLN A 99 -3.88 -7.56 -1.64
CA GLN A 99 -4.72 -7.46 -2.82
C GLN A 99 -3.86 -7.52 -4.07
N TRP A 100 -4.21 -8.39 -5.00
CA TRP A 100 -3.66 -8.33 -6.34
C TRP A 100 -4.22 -7.12 -7.09
N ASN A 101 -3.40 -6.49 -7.93
CA ASN A 101 -3.83 -5.35 -8.73
C ASN A 101 -4.95 -5.72 -9.73
N ALA A 102 -4.95 -6.97 -10.20
CA ALA A 102 -6.00 -7.55 -11.04
C ALA A 102 -6.39 -8.96 -10.56
N ASN A 103 -7.20 -9.67 -11.36
CA ASN A 103 -7.67 -11.02 -11.05
C ASN A 103 -6.50 -11.99 -10.87
N TYR A 104 -6.37 -12.52 -9.64
CA TYR A 104 -5.34 -13.47 -9.25
C TYR A 104 -5.23 -14.66 -10.20
N GLN A 105 -4.00 -15.11 -10.46
CA GLN A 105 -3.73 -16.38 -11.09
C GLN A 105 -2.72 -17.18 -10.27
N THR A 106 -2.94 -18.50 -10.19
CA THR A 106 -2.20 -19.40 -9.29
C THR A 106 -0.69 -19.42 -9.53
N GLN A 107 -0.26 -19.14 -10.76
CA GLN A 107 1.15 -19.11 -11.14
C GLN A 107 1.91 -17.84 -10.71
N TRP A 108 1.26 -16.87 -10.07
CA TRP A 108 1.93 -15.62 -9.66
C TRP A 108 2.71 -15.75 -8.37
N SER A 109 2.30 -16.64 -7.48
CA SER A 109 2.93 -16.77 -6.17
C SER A 109 2.76 -18.16 -5.57
N ALA A 110 3.60 -18.47 -4.59
CA ALA A 110 3.47 -19.66 -3.76
C ALA A 110 3.91 -19.36 -2.32
N LEU A 111 3.11 -19.83 -1.36
CA LEU A 111 3.52 -20.02 0.03
C LEU A 111 3.83 -21.51 0.20
N MET A 112 5.10 -21.82 0.43
CA MET A 112 5.56 -23.20 0.57
C MET A 112 5.64 -23.56 2.04
N ARG A 113 4.91 -24.62 2.42
CA ARG A 113 4.88 -25.11 3.80
C ARG A 113 6.29 -25.36 4.34
N GLY A 114 6.59 -24.77 5.49
CA GLY A 114 7.89 -24.89 6.18
C GLY A 114 9.04 -24.09 5.56
N LYS A 115 8.78 -23.20 4.60
CA LYS A 115 9.81 -22.33 3.99
C LYS A 115 9.87 -20.93 4.59
N ASN A 116 8.79 -20.46 5.24
CA ASN A 116 8.69 -19.15 5.90
C ASN A 116 9.09 -17.97 4.99
N TYR A 117 8.59 -18.00 3.74
CA TYR A 117 8.70 -16.90 2.80
C TYR A 117 7.56 -16.99 1.78
N LEU A 118 7.23 -15.84 1.19
CA LEU A 118 6.39 -15.75 0.00
C LEU A 118 7.28 -15.80 -1.24
N ARG A 119 7.01 -16.74 -2.15
CA ARG A 119 7.61 -16.71 -3.49
C ARG A 119 6.72 -15.94 -4.44
N LEU A 120 7.26 -14.93 -5.13
CA LEU A 120 6.63 -14.30 -6.28
C LEU A 120 7.38 -14.73 -7.55
N PHE A 121 6.67 -15.26 -8.53
CA PHE A 121 7.27 -15.68 -9.80
C PHE A 121 7.41 -14.49 -10.75
N ALA A 122 8.45 -14.50 -11.59
CA ALA A 122 8.62 -13.47 -12.61
C ALA A 122 7.58 -13.66 -13.73
N ILE A 123 6.59 -12.77 -13.79
CA ILE A 123 5.51 -12.83 -14.77
C ILE A 123 5.78 -11.85 -15.92
N ASN A 124 5.66 -12.36 -17.15
CA ASN A 124 5.76 -11.55 -18.36
C ASN A 124 4.74 -10.42 -18.34
N GLN A 125 5.22 -9.20 -18.53
CA GLN A 125 4.36 -8.05 -18.71
C GLN A 125 3.53 -8.17 -19.99
N PRO A 126 2.36 -7.49 -20.05
CA PRO A 126 1.59 -7.38 -21.29
C PRO A 126 2.46 -6.90 -22.46
N LYS A 127 2.18 -7.38 -23.68
CA LYS A 127 2.96 -7.06 -24.89
C LYS A 127 3.18 -5.57 -25.12
N ASP A 128 2.12 -4.79 -24.89
CA ASP A 128 2.10 -3.36 -25.14
C ASP A 128 2.28 -2.55 -23.84
N ALA A 129 2.85 -3.17 -22.79
CA ALA A 129 3.10 -2.49 -21.52
C ALA A 129 4.21 -1.43 -21.70
N VAL A 130 3.85 -0.17 -21.43
CA VAL A 130 4.78 0.97 -21.41
C VAL A 130 5.29 1.26 -19.99
N ASN A 131 4.48 0.86 -19.01
CA ASN A 131 4.64 1.11 -17.58
C ASN A 131 3.74 0.13 -16.82
N PHE A 132 3.66 0.23 -15.50
CA PHE A 132 2.86 -0.67 -14.65
C PHE A 132 1.35 -0.37 -14.59
N ALA A 133 0.78 0.45 -15.47
CA ALA A 133 -0.66 0.74 -15.47
C ALA A 133 -1.51 -0.51 -15.69
N ASN A 134 -1.06 -1.43 -16.55
CA ASN A 134 -1.76 -2.68 -16.90
C ASN A 134 -1.09 -3.93 -16.33
N THR A 135 -0.19 -3.78 -15.35
CA THR A 135 0.49 -4.92 -14.73
C THR A 135 -0.44 -5.62 -13.74
N PRO A 136 -0.84 -6.88 -13.98
CA PRO A 136 -1.87 -7.54 -13.18
C PRO A 136 -1.34 -8.09 -11.84
N ASN A 137 -0.06 -8.49 -11.83
CA ASN A 137 0.56 -9.29 -10.78
C ASN A 137 1.35 -8.45 -9.75
N LEU A 138 0.86 -7.24 -9.43
CA LEU A 138 1.36 -6.48 -8.28
C LEU A 138 0.61 -6.94 -7.04
N LEU A 139 1.32 -7.35 -5.99
CA LEU A 139 0.76 -7.73 -4.71
C LEU A 139 0.82 -6.54 -3.75
N LEU A 140 -0.32 -5.94 -3.43
CA LEU A 140 -0.39 -4.62 -2.82
C LEU A 140 -1.25 -4.60 -1.54
N GLN A 141 -0.94 -3.70 -0.62
CA GLN A 141 -1.75 -3.31 0.53
C GLN A 141 -2.04 -1.80 0.49
N LYS A 142 -3.10 -1.36 1.17
CA LYS A 142 -3.40 0.07 1.36
C LYS A 142 -2.40 0.69 2.35
N PHE A 143 -2.21 1.99 2.27
CA PHE A 143 -1.52 2.73 3.34
C PHE A 143 -2.33 2.61 4.63
N SER A 144 -1.73 2.07 5.69
CA SER A 144 -2.41 1.78 6.96
C SER A 144 -2.32 2.90 8.00
N ALA A 145 -1.47 3.91 7.75
CA ALA A 145 -1.28 5.08 8.60
C ALA A 145 -0.78 6.30 7.78
N PRO A 146 -0.87 7.52 8.34
CA PRO A 146 -0.29 8.73 7.72
C PRO A 146 1.25 8.73 7.71
N ASN A 147 1.88 8.24 8.78
CA ASN A 147 3.32 8.04 8.88
C ASN A 147 3.59 6.56 9.13
N PHE A 148 4.44 5.95 8.32
CA PHE A 148 4.86 4.57 8.52
C PHE A 148 6.14 4.26 7.74
N THR A 149 6.81 3.20 8.13
CA THR A 149 7.92 2.60 7.40
C THR A 149 7.58 1.18 7.02
N ALA A 150 7.69 0.85 5.73
CA ALA A 150 7.60 -0.52 5.25
C ALA A 150 8.99 -1.04 4.92
N THR A 151 9.31 -2.24 5.39
CA THR A 151 10.60 -2.90 5.13
C THR A 151 10.33 -4.35 4.70
N THR A 152 11.17 -4.86 3.80
CA THR A 152 11.12 -6.25 3.35
C THR A 152 12.52 -6.76 3.04
N LYS A 153 12.71 -8.08 3.07
CA LYS A 153 13.94 -8.75 2.66
C LYS A 153 13.64 -9.60 1.43
N LEU A 154 14.38 -9.35 0.36
CA LEU A 154 14.24 -10.01 -0.93
C LEU A 154 15.45 -10.90 -1.18
N ASN A 155 15.22 -12.10 -1.71
CA ASN A 155 16.24 -12.98 -2.28
C ASN A 155 15.86 -13.30 -3.73
N PHE A 156 16.56 -12.69 -4.68
CA PHE A 156 16.17 -12.74 -6.10
C PHE A 156 16.90 -13.83 -6.87
N ASN A 157 16.14 -14.64 -7.60
CA ASN A 157 16.66 -15.63 -8.52
C ASN A 157 16.14 -15.31 -9.93
N CYS A 158 17.03 -14.92 -10.84
CA CYS A 158 16.62 -14.61 -12.21
C CYS A 158 16.34 -15.86 -13.09
N GLY A 159 16.61 -17.06 -12.56
CA GLY A 159 16.60 -18.32 -13.29
C GLY A 159 17.87 -18.54 -14.11
N ASN A 160 17.78 -19.47 -15.07
CA ASN A 160 18.92 -19.87 -15.91
C ASN A 160 19.03 -19.05 -17.21
N THR A 161 18.00 -18.29 -17.59
CA THR A 161 17.94 -17.56 -18.86
C THR A 161 17.15 -16.26 -18.75
N GLY A 162 17.52 -15.25 -19.54
CA GLY A 162 16.81 -13.97 -19.65
C GLY A 162 16.85 -13.16 -18.34
N CYS A 163 18.00 -13.15 -17.67
CA CYS A 163 18.15 -12.54 -16.35
C CYS A 163 18.06 -11.00 -16.36
N ASP A 164 18.51 -10.39 -17.44
CA ASP A 164 18.48 -8.96 -17.74
C ASP A 164 17.05 -8.40 -17.89
N SER A 165 16.12 -9.24 -18.33
CA SER A 165 14.71 -8.89 -18.53
C SER A 165 13.84 -9.03 -17.28
N LYS A 166 14.41 -9.37 -16.12
CA LYS A 166 13.67 -9.72 -14.90
C LYS A 166 14.05 -8.84 -13.74
N LYS A 167 13.05 -8.44 -12.96
CA LYS A 167 13.22 -7.61 -11.77
C LYS A 167 12.18 -7.94 -10.71
N ALA A 168 12.51 -7.69 -9.46
CA ALA A 168 11.61 -7.84 -8.32
C ALA A 168 11.85 -6.71 -7.31
N GLY A 169 10.82 -6.27 -6.60
CA GLY A 169 10.99 -5.10 -5.75
C GLY A 169 9.83 -4.73 -4.85
N LEU A 170 10.07 -3.64 -4.10
CA LEU A 170 9.13 -2.95 -3.23
C LEU A 170 8.62 -1.70 -3.97
N ILE A 171 7.31 -1.57 -4.12
CA ILE A 171 6.65 -0.50 -4.88
C ILE A 171 5.71 0.33 -4.01
N VAL A 172 5.68 1.64 -4.26
CA VAL A 172 4.56 2.54 -3.91
C VAL A 172 3.83 2.86 -5.21
N TYR A 173 2.55 2.49 -5.29
CA TYR A 173 1.75 2.45 -6.51
C TYR A 173 0.53 3.38 -6.43
N GLY A 174 0.38 4.22 -7.44
CA GLY A 174 -0.74 5.14 -7.68
C GLY A 174 -0.74 5.56 -9.15
N GLU A 175 -1.40 6.68 -9.50
CA GLU A 175 -1.27 7.25 -10.85
C GLU A 175 0.16 7.69 -11.19
N ASP A 176 0.90 8.04 -10.14
CA ASP A 176 2.36 8.11 -10.16
C ASP A 176 2.85 6.97 -9.25
N TYR A 177 3.94 6.31 -9.63
CA TYR A 177 4.54 5.26 -8.82
C TYR A 177 6.05 5.33 -8.79
N ALA A 178 6.61 4.75 -7.74
CA ALA A 178 8.04 4.56 -7.58
C ALA A 178 8.31 3.20 -6.97
N TYR A 179 9.42 2.57 -7.35
CA TYR A 179 9.86 1.33 -6.72
C TYR A 179 11.36 1.23 -6.67
N ILE A 180 11.82 0.47 -5.68
CA ILE A 180 13.17 -0.05 -5.61
C ILE A 180 13.13 -1.52 -6.02
N SER A 181 14.00 -1.93 -6.95
CA SER A 181 14.00 -3.29 -7.48
C SER A 181 15.40 -3.84 -7.70
N ILE A 182 15.56 -5.12 -7.41
CA ILE A 182 16.74 -5.90 -7.77
C ILE A 182 16.54 -6.54 -9.14
N ALA A 183 17.59 -6.47 -9.97
CA ALA A 183 17.70 -7.15 -11.25
C ALA A 183 19.09 -7.78 -11.38
N LYS A 184 19.28 -8.68 -12.34
CA LYS A 184 20.60 -9.24 -12.64
C LYS A 184 21.03 -8.84 -14.05
N LYS A 185 22.15 -8.11 -14.15
CA LYS A 185 22.78 -7.70 -15.40
C LYS A 185 24.11 -8.46 -15.56
N ASP A 186 24.78 -8.24 -16.69
CA ASP A 186 26.11 -8.80 -16.95
C ASP A 186 27.15 -8.37 -15.90
N SER A 187 26.98 -7.17 -15.33
CA SER A 187 27.83 -6.64 -14.26
C SER A 187 27.58 -7.27 -12.88
N GLY A 188 26.56 -8.11 -12.74
CA GLY A 188 26.12 -8.68 -11.46
C GLY A 188 24.71 -8.24 -11.06
N TYR A 189 24.39 -8.39 -9.77
CA TYR A 189 23.11 -7.92 -9.23
C TYR A 189 23.15 -6.40 -9.12
N VAL A 190 22.07 -5.75 -9.56
CA VAL A 190 21.92 -4.31 -9.50
C VAL A 190 20.62 -3.96 -8.81
N LEU A 191 20.67 -2.94 -7.95
CA LEU A 191 19.50 -2.32 -7.38
C LEU A 191 19.18 -1.06 -8.17
N GLN A 192 17.90 -0.83 -8.47
CA GLN A 192 17.46 0.33 -9.23
C GLN A 192 16.28 1.00 -8.52
N LEU A 193 16.32 2.33 -8.43
CA LEU A 193 15.15 3.14 -8.11
C LEU A 193 14.54 3.64 -9.43
N ASN A 194 13.28 3.31 -9.65
CA ASN A 194 12.54 3.75 -10.82
C ASN A 194 11.34 4.59 -10.40
N THR A 195 10.98 5.56 -11.25
CA THR A 195 9.78 6.38 -11.09
C THR A 195 8.99 6.45 -12.39
N CYS A 196 7.68 6.63 -12.28
CA CYS A 196 6.80 6.92 -13.40
C CYS A 196 5.74 7.94 -12.96
N THR A 197 5.63 9.04 -13.69
CA THR A 197 4.69 10.12 -13.44
C THR A 197 3.61 10.13 -14.52
N ASP A 198 2.35 10.34 -14.15
CA ASP A 198 1.20 10.29 -15.05
C ASP A 198 1.16 9.00 -15.88
N MET A 199 1.21 7.83 -15.23
CA MET A 199 1.31 6.53 -15.93
C MET A 199 0.15 6.32 -16.92
N LEU A 200 -1.03 6.86 -16.62
CA LEU A 200 -2.23 6.74 -17.48
C LEU A 200 -2.10 7.51 -18.81
N LYS A 201 -1.11 8.39 -18.95
CA LYS A 201 -0.76 9.05 -20.22
C LYS A 201 0.28 8.25 -21.03
N ASN A 202 0.52 6.98 -20.68
CA ASN A 202 1.54 6.12 -21.30
C ASN A 202 2.97 6.66 -21.17
N ASN A 203 3.27 7.41 -20.10
CA ASN A 203 4.64 7.80 -19.80
C ASN A 203 5.48 6.58 -19.42
N LYS A 204 6.74 6.57 -19.84
CA LYS A 204 7.70 5.49 -19.53
C LYS A 204 8.28 5.65 -18.13
N GLU A 205 8.70 4.52 -17.56
CA GLU A 205 9.54 4.49 -16.37
C GLU A 205 10.87 5.20 -16.63
N LYS A 206 11.39 5.85 -15.60
CA LYS A 206 12.74 6.44 -15.57
C LYS A 206 13.53 5.80 -14.44
N ILE A 207 14.75 5.37 -14.74
CA ILE A 207 15.69 4.94 -13.71
C ILE A 207 16.34 6.20 -13.14
N VAL A 208 16.15 6.42 -11.85
CA VAL A 208 16.63 7.61 -11.13
C VAL A 208 18.01 7.35 -10.53
N GLU A 209 18.23 6.14 -10.01
CA GLU A 209 19.48 5.77 -9.33
C GLU A 209 19.72 4.26 -9.48
N GLN A 210 20.98 3.84 -9.50
CA GLN A 210 21.38 2.43 -9.51
C GLN A 210 22.60 2.18 -8.62
N HIS A 211 22.64 1.01 -8.00
CA HIS A 211 23.79 0.51 -7.22
C HIS A 211 24.12 -0.92 -7.64
N LEU A 212 25.41 -1.27 -7.61
CA LEU A 212 25.84 -2.66 -7.69
C LEU A 212 25.64 -3.31 -6.31
N LEU A 213 25.13 -4.53 -6.31
CA LEU A 213 24.98 -5.35 -5.10
C LEU A 213 26.02 -6.47 -5.09
N SER A 214 26.47 -6.80 -3.89
CA SER A 214 27.36 -7.93 -3.60
C SER A 214 26.66 -9.29 -3.74
N SER A 215 25.33 -9.34 -3.62
CA SER A 215 24.56 -10.58 -3.63
C SER A 215 23.15 -10.43 -4.21
N ALA A 216 22.44 -11.56 -4.29
CA ALA A 216 21.03 -11.63 -4.66
C ALA A 216 20.06 -11.20 -3.53
N ILE A 217 20.59 -10.95 -2.33
CA ILE A 217 19.82 -10.62 -1.13
C ILE A 217 19.92 -9.13 -0.86
N VAL A 218 18.77 -8.49 -0.66
CA VAL A 218 18.70 -7.06 -0.33
C VAL A 218 17.52 -6.78 0.58
N TYR A 219 17.72 -5.87 1.52
CA TYR A 219 16.64 -5.32 2.33
C TYR A 219 16.17 -4.02 1.68
N CYS A 220 14.88 -3.93 1.37
CA CYS A 220 14.27 -2.75 0.76
C CYS A 220 13.36 -2.07 1.77
N LYS A 221 13.41 -0.74 1.82
CA LYS A 221 12.64 0.06 2.77
C LYS A 221 12.06 1.28 2.08
N VAL A 222 10.85 1.66 2.50
CA VAL A 222 10.26 2.96 2.19
C VAL A 222 9.69 3.59 3.46
N ASN A 223 10.08 4.83 3.74
CA ASN A 223 9.50 5.66 4.79
C ASN A 223 8.50 6.63 4.17
N VAL A 224 7.25 6.61 4.62
CA VAL A 224 6.16 7.45 4.15
C VAL A 224 5.81 8.47 5.23
N THR A 225 5.78 9.75 4.86
CA THR A 225 5.54 10.86 5.80
C THR A 225 4.35 11.74 5.38
N ALA A 226 3.54 12.06 6.38
CA ALA A 226 2.45 13.03 6.31
C ALA A 226 2.98 14.47 6.30
N PRO A 227 2.20 15.45 5.80
CA PRO A 227 0.85 15.31 5.27
C PRO A 227 0.81 14.88 3.80
N ASN A 228 1.92 14.98 3.07
CA ASN A 228 1.94 14.89 1.61
C ASN A 228 2.24 13.49 1.04
N ALA A 229 2.33 12.47 1.89
CA ALA A 229 2.69 11.10 1.51
C ALA A 229 4.04 11.04 0.79
N MET A 230 5.04 11.76 1.33
CA MET A 230 6.39 11.75 0.79
C MET A 230 7.06 10.42 1.14
N CYS A 231 7.58 9.74 0.12
CA CYS A 231 8.13 8.39 0.18
C CYS A 231 9.65 8.44 -0.05
N GLN A 232 10.44 8.21 0.99
CA GLN A 232 11.90 8.05 0.87
C GLN A 232 12.23 6.55 0.79
N PHE A 233 12.80 6.12 -0.33
CA PHE A 233 13.31 4.76 -0.49
C PHE A 233 14.72 4.65 0.07
N SER A 234 15.03 3.48 0.62
CA SER A 234 16.37 3.10 1.06
C SER A 234 16.58 1.60 0.95
N PHE A 235 17.83 1.17 1.01
CA PHE A 235 18.21 -0.25 0.99
C PHE A 235 19.34 -0.57 1.94
N SER A 236 19.52 -1.85 2.21
CA SER A 236 20.63 -2.37 2.99
C SER A 236 21.05 -3.74 2.46
N GLU A 237 22.34 -4.05 2.50
CA GLU A 237 22.86 -5.40 2.18
C GLU A 237 23.04 -6.27 3.45
N ASP A 238 23.16 -5.65 4.63
CA ASP A 238 23.35 -6.33 5.91
C ASP A 238 22.08 -6.34 6.80
N GLY A 239 21.06 -5.56 6.43
CA GLY A 239 19.81 -5.42 7.16
C GLY A 239 19.87 -4.43 8.33
N VAL A 240 21.02 -3.81 8.56
CA VAL A 240 21.30 -2.90 9.69
C VAL A 240 21.54 -1.47 9.17
N HIS A 241 22.46 -1.30 8.23
CA HIS A 241 22.83 0.01 7.71
C HIS A 241 22.07 0.30 6.42
N TYR A 242 21.21 1.32 6.45
CA TYR A 242 20.38 1.70 5.31
C TYR A 242 20.94 2.93 4.60
N THR A 243 21.00 2.84 3.27
CA THR A 243 21.39 3.93 2.36
C THR A 243 20.15 4.42 1.62
N ASN A 244 19.88 5.72 1.67
CA ASN A 244 18.80 6.34 0.91
C ASN A 244 19.06 6.24 -0.60
N MET A 245 18.00 6.01 -1.37
CA MET A 245 18.03 6.09 -2.83
C MET A 245 17.16 7.23 -3.32
N GLY A 246 17.74 8.08 -4.17
CA GLY A 246 17.08 9.20 -4.81
C GLY A 246 16.51 10.22 -3.83
N LEU A 247 15.81 11.19 -4.41
CA LEU A 247 15.02 12.17 -3.66
C LEU A 247 13.66 11.58 -3.24
N PRO A 248 13.03 12.09 -2.17
CA PRO A 248 11.68 11.69 -1.78
C PRO A 248 10.68 11.79 -2.94
N PHE A 249 9.95 10.71 -3.18
CA PHE A 249 8.87 10.64 -4.17
C PHE A 249 7.53 11.00 -3.53
N LYS A 250 6.75 11.91 -4.12
CA LYS A 250 5.40 12.21 -3.63
C LYS A 250 4.42 11.16 -4.15
N ALA A 251 3.86 10.33 -3.27
CA ALA A 251 2.83 9.38 -3.68
C ALA A 251 1.59 10.12 -4.17
N LYS A 252 0.98 9.60 -5.24
CA LYS A 252 -0.27 10.10 -5.82
C LYS A 252 -1.35 9.05 -5.63
N ALA A 253 -2.59 9.48 -5.42
CA ALA A 253 -3.72 8.58 -5.41
C ALA A 253 -3.78 7.75 -6.71
N GLY A 254 -4.33 6.53 -6.61
CA GLY A 254 -4.75 5.79 -7.80
C GLY A 254 -6.10 6.29 -8.30
N LYS A 255 -6.53 5.80 -9.47
CA LYS A 255 -7.84 6.17 -10.02
C LYS A 255 -8.97 5.69 -9.08
N TRP A 256 -9.61 6.63 -8.38
CA TRP A 256 -10.67 6.41 -7.38
C TRP A 256 -10.27 5.66 -6.10
N VAL A 257 -8.97 5.45 -5.88
CA VAL A 257 -8.41 4.73 -4.72
C VAL A 257 -7.20 5.48 -4.16
N GLY A 258 -6.86 5.23 -2.90
CA GLY A 258 -5.58 5.70 -2.36
C GLY A 258 -4.38 5.04 -3.03
N ALA A 259 -3.21 5.60 -2.80
CA ALA A 259 -1.94 4.92 -3.07
C ALA A 259 -1.88 3.60 -2.30
N LYS A 260 -1.17 2.65 -2.89
CA LYS A 260 -0.91 1.33 -2.29
C LYS A 260 0.59 1.12 -2.21
N LEU A 261 1.02 0.18 -1.39
CA LEU A 261 2.40 -0.31 -1.40
C LEU A 261 2.44 -1.82 -1.49
N GLY A 262 3.54 -2.39 -1.93
CA GLY A 262 3.70 -3.83 -1.87
C GLY A 262 4.84 -4.34 -2.73
N LEU A 263 4.66 -5.52 -3.30
CA LEU A 263 5.71 -6.34 -3.86
C LEU A 263 5.37 -6.76 -5.28
N PHE A 264 6.40 -6.98 -6.09
CA PHE A 264 6.23 -7.51 -7.44
C PHE A 264 7.44 -8.34 -7.87
N CYS A 265 7.21 -9.23 -8.84
CA CYS A 265 8.24 -9.87 -9.63
C CYS A 265 7.77 -9.92 -11.08
N SER A 266 8.52 -9.29 -11.98
CA SER A 266 8.13 -9.10 -13.37
C SER A 266 9.25 -9.51 -14.31
N ALA A 267 8.85 -9.97 -15.50
CA ALA A 267 9.71 -10.16 -16.65
C ALA A 267 9.19 -9.33 -17.83
N ASP A 268 10.06 -8.85 -18.70
CA ASP A 268 9.65 -8.19 -19.93
C ASP A 268 8.80 -9.13 -20.81
N TYR A 269 8.01 -8.55 -21.71
CA TYR A 269 7.25 -9.37 -22.65
C TYR A 269 8.18 -10.26 -23.51
N GLY A 270 7.77 -11.52 -23.70
CA GLY A 270 8.54 -12.49 -24.49
C GLY A 270 9.70 -13.14 -23.75
N SER A 271 9.94 -12.77 -22.49
CA SER A 271 10.97 -13.41 -21.67
C SER A 271 10.66 -14.88 -21.41
N LYS A 272 11.74 -15.68 -21.34
CA LYS A 272 11.66 -17.10 -21.00
C LYS A 272 11.18 -17.27 -19.56
N VAL A 273 10.23 -18.19 -19.39
CA VAL A 273 9.64 -18.57 -18.10
C VAL A 273 10.74 -18.94 -17.10
N GLY A 274 10.52 -18.56 -15.84
CA GLY A 274 11.40 -18.85 -14.72
C GLY A 274 11.91 -17.57 -14.08
N GLY A 275 12.59 -17.74 -12.95
CA GLY A 275 12.95 -16.64 -12.07
C GLY A 275 11.81 -16.28 -11.12
N PHE A 276 12.20 -15.80 -9.96
CA PHE A 276 11.33 -15.52 -8.83
C PHE A 276 12.08 -14.65 -7.81
N VAL A 277 11.34 -14.09 -6.87
CA VAL A 277 11.88 -13.57 -5.62
C VAL A 277 11.27 -14.33 -4.45
N ASP A 278 12.10 -14.73 -3.50
CA ASP A 278 11.65 -15.17 -2.19
C ASP A 278 11.66 -13.96 -1.26
N VAL A 279 10.52 -13.69 -0.63
CA VAL A 279 10.29 -12.57 0.28
C VAL A 279 10.15 -13.14 1.68
N ASP A 280 11.16 -12.94 2.52
CA ASP A 280 11.19 -13.53 3.86
C ASP A 280 10.07 -12.96 4.74
N TRP A 281 9.83 -11.65 4.66
CA TRP A 281 8.83 -10.94 5.45
C TRP A 281 8.54 -9.56 4.85
N PHE A 282 7.41 -8.99 5.23
CA PHE A 282 7.00 -7.62 4.93
C PHE A 282 6.48 -6.96 6.21
N ARG A 283 7.20 -5.96 6.71
CA ARG A 283 6.95 -5.36 8.03
C ARG A 283 6.63 -3.89 7.92
N LEU A 284 5.56 -3.48 8.60
CA LEU A 284 5.18 -2.09 8.78
C LEU A 284 5.41 -1.68 10.24
N SER A 285 6.14 -0.59 10.44
CA SER A 285 6.20 0.14 11.70
C SER A 285 5.54 1.49 11.54
N LYS A 286 4.81 1.94 12.56
CA LYS A 286 4.12 3.22 12.58
C LYS A 286 4.76 4.11 13.64
N ASP A 287 4.84 5.39 13.33
CA ASP A 287 5.29 6.42 14.26
C ASP A 287 4.12 7.02 15.04
#